data_AF-A0A7V6WHQ5-F1
#
_entry.id   AF-A0A7V6WHQ5-F1
#
_cell.length_a   1.000
_cell.length_b   1.000
_cell.length_c   1.000
_cell.angle_alpha   90.00
_cell.angle_beta   90.00
_cell.angle_gamma   90.00
#
_symmetry.space_group_name_H-M   'P 1'
#
loop_
_entity.id
_entity.type
_entity.pdbx_description
1 polymer ?
#
loop_
_entity_poly.entity_id
_entity_poly.type
_entity_poly.pdbx_seq_one_letter_code
_entity_poly.pdbx_strand_id
1 'polypeptide(L)'
;MKTFSSMHPATCFCYYLGVLVLSMILFHPLFLGTALLVLILLNYCQDKGEHLRDLLPYYLFLSLLIVLFNPLLNRRGATILFYLLDRQVTL
;
A
#
# COMPACT_ATOMS: atom_id res chain seq x y z
N MET A 1 -12.04 18.98 7.24
CA MET A 1 -13.48 18.72 7.52
C MET A 1 -13.54 17.45 8.36
N LYS A 2 -14.03 17.49 9.61
CA LYS A 2 -14.10 16.29 10.48
C LYS A 2 -15.34 15.44 10.18
N THR A 3 -15.61 15.13 8.91
CA THR A 3 -16.86 14.46 8.51
C THR A 3 -16.86 12.97 8.93
N PHE A 4 -15.70 12.30 8.89
CA PHE A 4 -15.56 10.90 9.32
C PHE A 4 -15.82 10.70 10.82
N SER A 5 -15.50 11.69 11.65
CA SER A 5 -15.74 11.62 13.10
C SER A 5 -17.23 11.66 13.48
N SER A 6 -18.10 12.07 12.56
CA SER A 6 -19.55 12.11 12.75
C SER A 6 -20.28 10.89 12.18
N MET A 7 -19.57 9.99 11.48
CA MET A 7 -20.16 8.78 10.90
C MET A 7 -20.08 7.60 11.87
N HIS A 8 -21.01 6.64 11.72
CA HIS A 8 -21.01 5.43 12.54
C HIS A 8 -19.70 4.62 12.32
N PRO A 9 -19.01 4.16 13.38
CA PRO A 9 -17.71 3.49 13.26
C PRO A 9 -17.73 2.27 12.32
N ALA A 10 -18.85 1.54 12.31
CA ALA A 10 -19.03 0.38 11.42
C ALA A 10 -18.98 0.76 9.94
N THR A 11 -19.51 1.93 9.56
CA THR A 11 -19.49 2.40 8.17
C THR A 11 -18.06 2.70 7.71
N CYS A 12 -17.28 3.37 8.56
CA CYS A 12 -15.87 3.65 8.30
C CYS A 12 -15.07 2.34 8.20
N PHE A 13 -15.32 1.40 9.10
CA PHE A 13 -14.68 0.08 9.06
C PHE A 13 -14.99 -0.68 7.77
N CYS A 14 -16.27 -0.77 7.38
CA CYS A 14 -16.67 -1.43 6.13
C CYS A 14 -16.05 -0.77 4.89
N TYR A 15 -15.93 0.56 4.88
CA TYR A 15 -15.26 1.28 3.79
C TYR A 15 -13.80 0.85 3.65
N TYR A 16 -13.01 0.93 4.73
CA TYR A 16 -11.59 0.55 4.67
C TYR A 16 -11.39 -0.94 4.41
N LEU A 17 -12.23 -1.80 4.98
CA LEU A 17 -12.20 -3.24 4.71
C LEU A 17 -12.49 -3.52 3.22
N GLY A 18 -13.48 -2.84 2.64
CA GLY A 18 -13.79 -2.95 1.22
C GLY A 18 -12.63 -2.53 0.33
N VAL A 19 -12.00 -1.39 0.62
CA VAL A 19 -10.80 -0.92 -0.10
C VAL A 19 -9.65 -1.93 0.02
N LEU A 20 -9.43 -2.50 1.21
CA LEU A 20 -8.41 -3.52 1.44
C LEU A 20 -8.66 -4.77 0.58
N VAL A 21 -9.87 -5.32 0.64
CA VAL A 21 -10.25 -6.51 -0.12
C VAL A 21 -10.16 -6.25 -1.63
N LEU A 22 -10.64 -5.11 -2.11
CA LEU A 22 -10.55 -4.75 -3.53
C LEU A 22 -9.10 -4.60 -3.99
N SER A 23 -8.23 -4.03 -3.17
CA SER A 23 -6.80 -3.90 -3.48
C SER A 23 -6.08 -5.24 -3.55
N MET A 24 -6.60 -6.27 -2.87
CA MET A 24 -6.06 -7.63 -2.96
C MET A 24 -6.60 -8.43 -4.17
N ILE A 25 -7.77 -8.07 -4.70
CA ILE A 25 -8.38 -8.78 -5.84
C ILE A 25 -7.99 -8.13 -7.17
N LEU A 26 -7.91 -6.80 -7.20
CA LEU A 26 -7.71 -6.02 -8.42
C LEU A 26 -6.25 -5.58 -8.56
N PHE A 27 -5.50 -6.30 -9.39
CA PHE A 27 -4.07 -6.07 -9.61
C PHE A 27 -3.76 -5.06 -10.74
N HIS A 28 -4.77 -4.42 -11.33
CA HIS A 28 -4.53 -3.45 -12.40
C HIS A 28 -3.83 -2.19 -11.83
N PRO A 29 -2.68 -1.76 -12.38
CA PRO A 29 -1.86 -0.70 -11.78
C PRO A 29 -2.60 0.63 -11.64
N LEU A 30 -3.47 0.98 -12.62
CA LEU A 30 -4.31 2.18 -12.53
C LEU A 30 -5.34 2.10 -11.38
N PHE A 31 -5.89 0.91 -11.10
CA PHE A 31 -6.85 0.74 -10.02
C PHE A 31 -6.17 0.94 -8.66
N LEU A 32 -5.02 0.29 -8.47
CA LEU A 32 -4.23 0.43 -7.25
C LEU A 32 -3.73 1.87 -7.06
N GLY A 33 -3.26 2.51 -8.14
CA GLY A 33 -2.82 3.91 -8.10
C GLY A 33 -3.94 4.89 -7.72
N THR A 34 -5.14 4.71 -8.29
CA THR A 34 -6.29 5.55 -7.94
C THR A 34 -6.79 5.29 -6.51
N ALA A 35 -6.83 4.03 -6.07
CA ALA A 35 -7.16 3.68 -4.68
C ALA A 35 -6.18 4.33 -3.69
N LEU A 36 -4.88 4.30 -3.98
CA LEU A 36 -3.86 4.95 -3.17
C LEU A 36 -4.05 6.48 -3.11
N LEU A 37 -4.28 7.13 -4.27
CA LEU A 37 -4.53 8.57 -4.32
C LEU A 37 -5.75 8.97 -3.50
N VAL A 38 -6.85 8.22 -3.61
CA VAL A 38 -8.07 8.48 -2.83
C VAL A 38 -7.79 8.33 -1.33
N LEU A 39 -7.05 7.30 -0.91
CA LEU A 39 -6.66 7.12 0.50
C LEU A 39 -5.80 8.28 1.02
N ILE A 40 -4.82 8.76 0.23
CA ILE A 40 -3.98 9.90 0.60
C ILE A 40 -4.83 11.17 0.75
N LEU A 41 -5.70 11.45 -0.23
CA LEU A 41 -6.60 12.61 -0.19
C LEU A 41 -7.55 12.53 1.01
N LEU A 42 -8.08 11.35 1.30
CA LEU A 42 -9.00 11.13 2.43
C LEU A 42 -8.32 11.34 3.78
N ASN A 43 -7.07 10.88 3.95
CA ASN A 43 -6.27 11.18 5.14
C ASN A 43 -5.98 12.69 5.21
N TYR A 44 -5.55 13.29 4.09
CA TYR A 44 -5.30 14.74 4.03
C TYR A 44 -6.54 15.57 4.41
N CYS A 45 -7.75 15.16 4.01
CA CYS A 45 -8.99 15.84 4.38
C CYS A 45 -9.32 15.77 5.89
N GLN A 46 -8.85 14.73 6.59
CA GLN A 46 -9.16 14.47 8.00
C GLN A 46 -8.25 15.26 8.95
N ASP A 47 -6.94 15.11 8.80
CA ASP A 47 -5.92 15.67 9.70
C ASP A 47 -4.82 16.42 8.94
N LYS A 48 -5.08 16.85 7.70
CA LYS A 48 -4.09 17.52 6.81
C LYS A 48 -2.86 16.64 6.52
N GLY A 49 -2.97 15.33 6.76
CA GLY A 49 -1.91 14.37 6.53
C GLY A 49 -0.78 14.43 7.57
N GLU A 50 -1.00 15.03 8.73
CA GLU A 50 0.00 15.06 9.82
C GLU A 50 0.41 13.63 10.22
N HIS A 51 -0.54 12.75 10.52
CA HIS A 51 -0.23 11.34 10.83
C HIS A 51 0.40 10.60 9.66
N LEU A 52 -0.06 10.87 8.44
CA LEU A 52 0.48 10.21 7.25
C LEU A 52 1.96 10.55 7.07
N ARG A 53 2.36 11.80 7.34
CA ARG A 53 3.75 12.26 7.24
C ARG A 53 4.63 11.64 8.32
N ASP A 54 4.13 11.51 9.53
CA ASP A 54 4.85 10.89 10.65
C ASP A 54 5.09 9.40 10.41
N LEU A 55 4.11 8.71 9.80
CA LEU A 55 4.19 7.28 9.48
C LEU A 55 4.85 6.99 8.11
N LEU A 56 4.98 8.00 7.24
CA LEU A 56 5.61 7.86 5.93
C LEU A 56 6.99 7.17 5.95
N PRO A 57 7.95 7.56 6.82
CA PRO A 57 9.24 6.88 6.86
C PRO A 57 9.11 5.40 7.23
N TYR A 58 8.17 5.05 8.11
CA TYR A 58 7.90 3.67 8.49
C TYR A 58 7.32 2.87 7.30
N TYR A 59 6.33 3.43 6.59
CA TYR A 59 5.76 2.79 5.40
C TYR A 59 6.80 2.60 4.30
N LEU A 60 7.65 3.61 4.04
CA LEU A 60 8.72 3.51 3.05
C LEU A 60 9.75 2.45 3.44
N PHE A 61 10.19 2.43 4.71
CA PHE A 61 11.12 1.41 5.20
C PHE A 61 10.54 0.00 5.05
N LEU A 62 9.29 -0.22 5.48
CA LEU A 62 8.63 -1.51 5.33
C LEU A 62 8.47 -1.90 3.86
N SER A 63 8.09 -0.96 2.99
CA SER A 63 7.96 -1.21 1.55
C SER A 63 9.29 -1.60 0.92
N LEU A 64 10.38 -0.96 1.32
CA LEU A 64 11.73 -1.29 0.86
C LEU A 64 12.12 -2.72 1.29
N LEU A 65 11.84 -3.08 2.54
CA LEU A 65 12.06 -4.44 3.02
C LEU A 65 11.26 -5.44 2.20
N ILE A 66 9.97 -5.19 1.94
CA ILE A 66 9.14 -6.08 1.12
C ILE A 66 9.70 -6.20 -0.29
N VAL A 67 10.07 -5.09 -0.94
CA VAL A 67 10.66 -5.11 -2.29
C VAL A 67 11.98 -5.89 -2.33
N LEU A 68 12.79 -5.82 -1.28
CA LEU A 68 14.06 -6.56 -1.21
C LEU A 68 13.84 -8.04 -0.89
N PHE A 69 12.97 -8.36 0.06
CA PHE A 69 12.71 -9.73 0.50
C PHE A 69 11.84 -10.51 -0.49
N ASN A 70 10.94 -9.85 -1.23
CA ASN A 70 10.01 -10.53 -2.13
C ASN A 70 10.77 -11.36 -3.20
N PRO A 71 11.79 -10.83 -3.91
CA PRO A 71 12.65 -11.63 -4.80
C PRO A 71 13.50 -12.71 -4.11
N LEU A 72 13.90 -12.49 -2.85
CA LEU A 72 14.72 -13.46 -2.10
C LEU A 72 13.89 -14.68 -1.66
N LEU A 73 12.62 -14.46 -1.32
CA LEU A 73 11.70 -15.49 -0.85
C LEU A 73 10.93 -16.13 -2.01
N ASN A 74 10.53 -15.34 -3.00
CA ASN A 74 9.72 -15.76 -4.12
C ASN A 74 10.57 -15.96 -5.38
N ARG A 75 10.69 -17.21 -5.83
CA ARG A 75 11.54 -17.61 -6.97
C ARG A 75 10.79 -17.62 -8.31
N ARG A 76 9.56 -17.11 -8.36
CA ARG A 76 8.68 -17.12 -9.55
C ARG A 76 8.52 -15.71 -10.13
N GLY A 77 9.54 -14.87 -10.03
CA GLY A 77 9.49 -13.54 -10.64
C GLY A 77 9.56 -13.66 -12.16
N ALA A 78 8.76 -12.85 -12.86
CA ALA A 78 8.75 -12.80 -14.31
C ALA A 78 9.91 -11.96 -14.86
N THR A 79 10.46 -11.05 -14.04
CA THR A 79 11.55 -10.14 -14.43
C THR A 79 12.81 -10.41 -13.61
N ILE A 80 13.92 -10.70 -14.29
CA ILE A 80 15.23 -10.88 -13.63
C ILE A 80 15.82 -9.49 -13.35
N LEU A 81 16.03 -9.13 -12.08
CA LEU A 81 16.65 -7.85 -11.71
C LEU A 81 18.18 -7.90 -11.78
N PHE A 82 18.78 -8.91 -11.16
CA PHE A 82 20.23 -9.12 -11.17
C PHE A 82 20.59 -10.55 -10.73
N TYR A 83 21.83 -10.95 -10.99
CA TYR A 83 22.38 -12.23 -10.53
C TYR A 83 23.22 -12.00 -9.27
N LEU A 84 22.92 -12.71 -8.19
CA LEU A 84 23.64 -12.67 -6.93
C LEU A 84 24.22 -14.06 -6.62
N LEU A 85 25.55 -14.18 -6.57
CA LEU A 85 26.23 -15.45 -6.20
C LEU A 85 25.75 -16.64 -7.07
N ASP A 86 25.71 -16.43 -8.40
CA ASP A 86 25.21 -17.39 -9.40
C ASP A 86 23.71 -17.72 -9.28
N ARG A 87 22.95 -16.95 -8.49
CA ARG A 87 21.50 -17.11 -8.31
C ARG A 87 20.73 -15.92 -8.89
N GLN A 88 19.68 -16.25 -9.62
CA GLN A 88 18.79 -15.26 -10.25
C GLN A 88 17.91 -14.64 -9.17
N VAL A 89 17.96 -13.32 -9.03
CA VAL A 89 17.04 -12.55 -8.19
C VAL A 89 15.97 -11.96 -9.10
N THR A 90 14.72 -12.40 -8.91
CA THR A 90 13.59 -12.12 -9.82
C THR A 90 12.44 -11.44 -9.09
N LEU A 91 11.77 -10.45 -9.70
CA LEU A 91 10.54 -9.81 -9.21
C LEU A 91 9.33 -10.23 -10.04
#